data_AF-A0A848FCC7-F1
#
_entry.id   AF-A0A848FCC7-F1
#
_cell.length_a   1.000
_cell.length_b   1.000
_cell.length_c   1.000
_cell.angle_alpha   90.00
_cell.angle_beta   90.00
_cell.angle_gamma   90.00
#
_symmetry.space_group_name_H-M   'P 1'
#
loop_
_entity.id
_entity.type
_entity.pdbx_description
1 polymer ?
#
loop_
_entity_poly.entity_id
_entity_poly.type
_entity_poly.pdbx_seq_one_letter_code
_entity_poly.pdbx_strand_id
1 'polypeptide(L)'
;MSAKSPATEPSWVDPDDAPELTDEMLAKATFKIGDRVVSREEYAAAFKTASKAATKMGRPKLERPKRPVTVRYDADVIDAFKATGPGWQTRMNDALREWLRTHGQG
;
A
#
# COMPACT_ATOMS: atom_id res chain seq x y z
N MET A 1 -26.42 11.72 -10.56
CA MET A 1 -26.85 10.40 -10.08
C MET A 1 -26.54 9.40 -11.20
N SER A 2 -25.40 8.71 -11.16
CA SER A 2 -25.11 7.62 -12.10
C SER A 2 -25.32 6.30 -11.40
N ALA A 3 -26.39 5.60 -11.74
CA ALA A 3 -26.59 4.22 -11.35
C ALA A 3 -25.60 3.34 -12.13
N LYS A 4 -24.83 2.50 -11.43
CA LYS A 4 -24.02 1.46 -12.06
C LYS A 4 -24.95 0.37 -12.58
N SER A 5 -24.78 -0.06 -13.83
CA SER A 5 -25.53 -1.18 -14.40
C SER A 5 -25.28 -2.47 -13.59
N PRO A 6 -26.29 -3.35 -13.43
CA PRO A 6 -26.10 -4.64 -12.77
C PRO A 6 -25.14 -5.51 -13.56
N ALA A 7 -24.23 -6.19 -12.86
CA ALA A 7 -23.27 -7.11 -13.47
C ALA A 7 -24.03 -8.22 -14.21
N THR A 8 -23.78 -8.34 -15.51
CA THR A 8 -24.29 -9.44 -16.34
C THR A 8 -23.48 -10.69 -16.01
N GLU A 9 -24.13 -11.81 -15.75
CA GLU A 9 -23.44 -13.08 -15.46
C GLU A 9 -22.57 -13.50 -16.66
N PRO A 10 -21.32 -13.95 -16.42
CA PRO A 10 -20.44 -14.39 -17.49
C PRO A 10 -21.00 -15.65 -18.16
N SER A 11 -21.16 -15.62 -19.48
CA SER A 11 -21.72 -16.72 -20.28
C SER A 11 -20.72 -17.84 -20.61
N TRP A 12 -19.48 -17.71 -20.15
CA TRP A 12 -18.41 -18.67 -20.39
C TRP A 12 -17.92 -19.22 -19.05
N VAL A 13 -18.13 -20.52 -18.86
CA VAL A 13 -17.63 -21.29 -17.72
C VAL A 13 -16.36 -21.98 -18.19
N ASP A 14 -15.25 -21.71 -17.52
CA ASP A 14 -13.95 -22.31 -17.86
C ASP A 14 -14.02 -23.84 -17.61
N PRO A 15 -13.74 -24.70 -18.60
CA PRO A 15 -13.71 -26.15 -18.40
C PRO A 15 -12.66 -26.59 -17.36
N ASP A 16 -11.64 -25.76 -17.12
CA ASP A 16 -10.62 -25.96 -16.08
C ASP A 16 -10.94 -25.17 -14.79
N ASP A 17 -12.14 -24.56 -14.66
CA ASP A 17 -12.55 -23.87 -13.43
C ASP A 17 -12.56 -24.87 -12.28
N ALA A 18 -11.69 -24.62 -11.31
CA ALA A 18 -11.52 -25.51 -10.18
C ALA A 18 -12.80 -25.49 -9.33
N PRO A 19 -13.23 -26.63 -8.78
CA PRO A 19 -14.37 -26.65 -7.88
C PRO A 19 -14.11 -25.71 -6.71
N GLU A 20 -15.16 -25.02 -6.27
CA GLU A 20 -15.12 -24.14 -5.12
C GLU A 20 -14.49 -24.86 -3.92
N LEU A 21 -13.52 -24.20 -3.27
CA LEU A 21 -12.81 -24.76 -2.15
C LEU A 21 -13.74 -24.83 -0.93
N THR A 22 -14.40 -25.99 -0.76
CA THR A 22 -15.34 -26.20 0.35
C THR A 22 -14.61 -26.40 1.68
N ASP A 23 -15.29 -26.11 2.79
CA ASP A 23 -14.74 -26.29 4.15
C ASP A 23 -14.35 -27.75 4.43
N GLU A 24 -15.04 -28.71 3.83
CA GLU A 24 -14.70 -30.14 3.95
C GLU A 24 -13.38 -30.48 3.24
N MET A 25 -13.10 -29.81 2.10
CA MET A 25 -11.83 -29.94 1.39
C MET A 25 -10.69 -29.34 2.21
N LEU A 26 -10.93 -28.19 2.85
CA LEU A 26 -10.00 -27.57 3.80
C LEU A 26 -9.74 -28.45 5.03
N ALA A 27 -10.76 -29.16 5.54
CA ALA A 27 -10.61 -30.06 6.67
C ALA A 27 -9.74 -31.29 6.35
N LYS A 28 -9.77 -31.77 5.11
CA LYS A 28 -8.92 -32.88 4.62
C LYS A 28 -7.56 -32.40 4.11
N ALA A 29 -7.30 -31.10 4.12
CA ALA A 29 -6.06 -30.54 3.58
C ALA A 29 -4.83 -31.02 4.38
N THR A 30 -3.79 -31.40 3.64
CA THR A 30 -2.50 -31.77 4.22
C THR A 30 -1.61 -30.54 4.29
N PHE A 31 -1.20 -30.13 5.49
CA PHE A 31 -0.28 -29.01 5.67
C PHE A 31 1.15 -29.45 5.38
N LYS A 32 1.89 -28.69 4.55
CA LYS A 32 3.29 -28.96 4.22
C LYS A 32 4.13 -27.69 4.31
N ILE A 33 5.38 -27.82 4.77
CA ILE A 33 6.42 -26.78 4.68
C ILE A 33 7.53 -27.33 3.80
N GLY A 34 7.69 -26.79 2.58
CA GLY A 34 8.51 -27.44 1.55
C GLY A 34 7.99 -28.85 1.26
N ASP A 35 8.88 -29.84 1.30
CA ASP A 35 8.52 -31.25 1.07
C ASP A 35 8.04 -31.99 2.33
N ARG A 36 8.02 -31.34 3.50
CA ARG A 36 7.66 -31.99 4.78
C ARG A 36 6.18 -31.78 5.11
N VAL A 37 5.46 -32.88 5.35
CA VAL A 37 4.12 -32.86 5.96
C VAL A 37 4.24 -32.49 7.44
N VAL A 38 3.47 -31.49 7.85
CA VAL A 38 3.48 -30.94 9.21
C VAL A 38 2.07 -30.90 9.77
N SER A 39 1.96 -30.82 11.10
CA SER A 39 0.66 -30.57 11.73
C SER A 39 0.17 -29.14 11.44
N ARG A 40 -1.14 -28.91 11.59
CA ARG A 40 -1.74 -27.59 11.41
C ARG A 40 -1.11 -26.52 12.31
N GLU A 41 -0.79 -26.87 13.55
CA GLU A 41 -0.20 -25.96 14.54
C GLU A 41 1.24 -25.58 14.16
N GLU A 42 2.02 -26.55 13.70
CA GLU A 42 3.40 -26.32 13.25
C GLU A 42 3.44 -25.45 12.00
N TYR A 43 2.51 -25.68 11.06
CA TYR A 43 2.33 -24.82 9.89
C TYR A 43 1.94 -23.39 10.27
N ALA A 44 0.98 -23.23 11.18
CA ALA A 44 0.55 -21.91 11.66
C ALA A 44 1.68 -21.15 12.36
N ALA A 45 2.50 -21.84 13.16
CA ALA A 45 3.66 -21.25 13.83
C ALA A 45 4.73 -20.79 12.84
N ALA A 46 5.04 -21.62 11.83
CA ALA A 46 5.98 -21.28 10.76
C ALA A 46 5.47 -20.09 9.93
N PHE A 47 4.20 -20.09 9.53
CA PHE A 47 3.57 -19.00 8.80
C PHE A 47 3.57 -17.68 9.59
N LYS A 48 3.24 -17.73 10.88
CA LYS A 48 3.28 -16.55 11.77
C LYS A 48 4.70 -15.99 11.92
N THR A 49 5.70 -16.86 11.95
CA THR A 49 7.11 -16.46 12.04
C THR A 49 7.59 -15.83 10.73
N ALA A 50 7.28 -16.46 9.60
CA ALA A 50 7.61 -15.96 8.26
C ALA A 50 6.92 -14.62 7.95
N SER A 51 5.63 -14.48 8.26
CA SER A 51 4.88 -13.23 8.06
C SER A 51 5.41 -12.08 8.93
N LYS A 52 5.81 -12.36 10.17
CA LYS A 52 6.47 -11.38 11.05
C LYS A 52 7.83 -10.94 10.51
N ALA A 53 8.60 -11.87 9.93
CA ALA A 53 9.86 -11.55 9.26
C ALA A 53 9.64 -10.72 7.98
N ALA A 54 8.61 -11.02 7.19
CA ALA A 54 8.25 -10.25 6.00
C ALA A 54 7.79 -8.82 6.35
N THR A 55 7.10 -8.64 7.48
CA THR A 55 6.69 -7.30 7.95
C THR A 55 7.89 -6.41 8.33
N LYS A 56 9.01 -7.02 8.77
CA LYS A 56 10.27 -6.28 8.99
C LYS A 56 10.93 -5.81 7.70
N MET A 57 10.54 -6.33 6.53
CA MET A 57 11.11 -5.99 5.22
C MET A 57 10.46 -4.73 4.59
N GLY A 58 9.90 -3.84 5.40
CA GLY A 58 9.38 -2.55 4.95
C GLY A 58 10.51 -1.54 4.70
N ARG A 59 10.24 -0.52 3.86
CA ARG A 59 11.14 0.64 3.69
C ARG A 59 11.54 1.17 5.07
N PRO A 60 12.84 1.42 5.34
CA PRO A 60 13.30 1.91 6.63
C PRO A 60 12.45 3.09 7.10
N LYS A 61 12.04 3.06 8.38
CA LYS A 61 11.26 4.13 8.98
C LYS A 61 12.08 5.41 8.90
N LEU A 62 11.56 6.42 8.21
CA LEU A 62 12.23 7.71 8.08
C LEU A 62 12.19 8.42 9.44
N GLU A 63 13.35 8.82 9.97
CA GLU A 63 13.49 9.48 11.29
C GLU A 63 12.64 10.76 11.40
N ARG A 64 12.52 11.53 10.31
CA ARG A 64 11.78 12.80 10.26
C ARG A 64 10.86 12.83 9.04
N PRO A 65 9.68 12.19 9.10
CA PRO A 65 8.74 12.20 7.99
C PRO A 65 8.18 13.61 7.78
N LYS A 66 7.82 13.92 6.52
CA LYS A 66 7.04 15.12 6.21
C LYS A 66 5.70 15.03 6.96
N ARG A 67 5.32 16.10 7.65
CA ARG A 67 4.03 16.17 8.35
C ARG A 67 2.98 16.71 7.38
N PRO A 68 1.86 16.02 7.15
CA PRO A 68 0.76 16.59 6.38
C PRO A 68 0.13 17.72 7.21
N VAL A 69 0.07 18.92 6.63
CA VAL A 69 -0.59 20.09 7.24
C VAL A 69 -1.52 20.68 6.19
N THR A 70 -2.73 21.06 6.61
CA THR A 70 -3.68 21.77 5.77
C THR A 70 -3.42 23.27 5.88
N VAL A 71 -2.85 23.88 4.84
CA VAL A 71 -2.57 25.31 4.75
C VAL A 71 -3.24 25.86 3.48
N ARG A 72 -3.77 27.09 3.56
CA ARG A 72 -4.26 27.82 2.38
C ARG A 72 -3.14 28.73 1.87
N TYR A 73 -2.88 28.67 0.57
CA TYR A 73 -1.96 29.55 -0.14
C TYR A 73 -2.75 30.39 -1.14
N ASP A 74 -2.22 31.55 -1.51
CA ASP A 74 -2.78 32.36 -2.58
C ASP A 74 -2.71 31.60 -3.93
N ALA A 75 -3.68 31.87 -4.80
CA ALA A 75 -3.85 31.12 -6.04
C ALA A 75 -2.69 31.35 -7.02
N ASP A 76 -2.21 32.58 -7.12
CA ASP A 76 -1.09 32.99 -7.95
C ASP A 76 0.21 32.26 -7.56
N VAL A 77 0.47 32.09 -6.27
CA VAL A 77 1.63 31.34 -5.76
C VAL A 77 1.55 29.88 -6.20
N ILE A 78 0.39 29.24 -6.03
CA ILE A 78 0.18 27.84 -6.42
C ILE A 78 0.32 27.67 -7.93
N ASP A 79 -0.23 28.58 -8.71
CA ASP A 79 -0.19 28.52 -10.17
C ASP A 79 1.23 28.74 -10.70
N ALA A 80 1.99 29.69 -10.12
CA ALA A 80 3.40 29.90 -10.44
C ALA A 80 4.23 28.64 -10.17
N PHE A 81 4.04 27.97 -9.02
CA PHE A 81 4.75 26.73 -8.76
C PHE A 81 4.27 25.59 -9.67
N LYS A 82 2.98 25.42 -9.91
CA LYS A 82 2.47 24.38 -10.83
C LYS A 82 3.02 24.54 -12.25
N ALA A 83 3.19 25.77 -12.72
CA ALA A 83 3.78 26.07 -14.03
C ALA A 83 5.22 25.55 -14.18
N THR A 84 5.94 25.34 -13.07
CA THR A 84 7.29 24.73 -13.09
C THR A 84 7.28 23.22 -13.42
N GLY A 85 6.10 22.60 -13.53
CA GLY A 85 5.94 21.22 -13.97
C GLY A 85 6.02 20.18 -12.83
N PRO A 86 6.31 18.90 -13.14
CA PRO A 86 6.40 17.83 -12.15
C PRO A 86 7.37 18.17 -11.01
N GLY A 87 6.99 17.83 -9.78
CA GLY A 87 7.79 18.12 -8.58
C GLY A 87 7.65 19.53 -8.02
N TRP A 88 6.67 20.32 -8.46
CA TRP A 88 6.45 21.69 -7.97
C TRP A 88 6.28 21.80 -6.45
N GLN A 89 5.67 20.81 -5.79
CA GLN A 89 5.55 20.77 -4.33
C GLN A 89 6.90 20.62 -3.63
N THR A 90 7.84 19.86 -4.22
CA THR A 90 9.21 19.74 -3.69
C THR A 90 9.94 21.09 -3.83
N ARG A 91 9.83 21.75 -4.99
CA ARG A 91 10.40 23.09 -5.20
C ARG A 91 9.82 24.12 -4.23
N MET A 92 8.51 24.09 -4.00
CA MET A 92 7.86 24.96 -3.00
C MET A 92 8.40 24.70 -1.59
N ASN A 93 8.58 23.43 -1.20
CA ASN A 93 9.18 23.08 0.09
C ASN A 93 10.64 23.54 0.20
N ASP A 94 11.43 23.47 -0.87
CA ASP A 94 12.82 23.93 -0.87
C ASP A 94 12.91 25.46 -0.80
N ALA A 95 11.99 26.18 -1.46
CA ALA A 95 11.87 27.63 -1.31
C ALA A 95 11.54 28.03 0.14
N LEU A 96 10.63 27.31 0.81
CA LEU A 96 10.33 27.54 2.23
C LEU A 96 11.54 27.27 3.12
N ARG A 97 12.34 26.22 2.83
CA ARG A 97 13.59 25.95 3.55
C ARG A 97 14.61 27.06 3.35
N GLU A 98 14.75 27.56 2.14
CA GLU A 98 15.66 28.66 1.83
C GLU A 98 15.25 29.95 2.53
N TRP A 99 13.96 30.25 2.53
CA TRP A 99 13.41 31.39 3.25
C TRP A 99 13.72 31.29 4.75
N LEU A 100 13.55 30.11 5.37
CA LEU A 100 13.92 29.88 6.77
C LEU A 100 15.43 30.01 7.03
N ARG A 101 16.30 29.63 6.08
CA ARG A 101 17.77 29.82 6.25
C ARG A 101 18.16 31.29 6.23
N THR A 102 17.54 32.05 5.35
CA THR A 102 17.85 33.47 5.10
C THR A 102 17.19 34.41 6.11
N HIS A 103 16.03 34.03 6.67
CA HIS A 103 15.23 34.87 7.56
C HIS A 103 15.06 34.29 8.98
N GLY A 104 15.63 33.11 9.26
CA GLY A 104 15.51 32.40 10.54
C GLY A 104 16.67 32.61 11.52
N GLN A 105 17.43 33.70 11.37
CA GLN A 105 18.39 34.15 12.39
C GLN A 105 17.69 35.21 13.26
N GLY A 106 17.11 34.74 14.36
CA GLY A 106 16.54 35.53 15.47
C GLY A 106 16.54 34.68 16.72
#